data_AF-A0A351UMD7-F1
#
_entry.id   AF-A0A351UMD7-F1
#
_cell.length_a   1.000
_cell.length_b   1.000
_cell.length_c   1.000
_cell.angle_alpha   90.00
_cell.angle_beta   90.00
_cell.angle_gamma   90.00
#
_symmetry.space_group_name_H-M   'P 1'
#
loop_
_entity.id
_entity.type
_entity.pdbx_description
1 polymer ?
#
loop_
_entity_poly.entity_id
_entity_poly.type
_entity_poly.pdbx_seq_one_letter_code
_entity_poly.pdbx_strand_id
1 'polypeptide(L)'
;MPELSCVLPPEDRLVLLPKNPGVLFLFWQFSASRAEAFRASALGAEVELRLFYSEDKAQASSRRAAWDSFKGYLEVPAQGRTYTAALYALRNGEWEKFLESNPAASPASAGAAEERAYASLEFHKRAQV
;
A
#
# COMPACT_ATOMS: atom_id res chain seq x y z
N MET A 1 21.94 -28.40 -16.87
CA MET A 1 20.96 -27.30 -16.92
C MET A 1 21.00 -26.63 -15.55
N PRO A 2 21.66 -25.47 -15.37
CA PRO A 2 21.62 -24.79 -14.09
C PRO A 2 20.27 -24.06 -13.97
N GLU A 3 19.53 -24.39 -12.93
CA GLU A 3 18.25 -23.78 -12.57
C GLU A 3 18.48 -22.31 -12.22
N LEU A 4 18.16 -21.40 -13.14
CA LEU A 4 18.19 -19.95 -12.91
C LEU A 4 17.01 -19.48 -12.06
N SER A 5 16.81 -20.11 -10.91
CA SER A 5 16.01 -19.53 -9.84
C SER A 5 16.81 -19.61 -8.55
N CYS A 6 17.67 -18.61 -8.35
CA CYS A 6 18.13 -18.29 -7.02
C CYS A 6 16.85 -17.98 -6.21
N VAL A 7 16.43 -18.92 -5.37
CA VAL A 7 15.35 -18.68 -4.41
C VAL A 7 15.89 -17.59 -3.50
N LEU A 8 15.48 -16.35 -3.77
CA LEU A 8 15.82 -15.22 -2.91
C LEU A 8 15.47 -15.64 -1.48
N PRO A 9 16.37 -15.41 -0.50
CA PRO A 9 16.02 -15.69 0.89
C PRO A 9 14.69 -14.98 1.21
N PRO A 10 13.81 -15.59 2.02
CA PRO A 10 12.54 -14.98 2.38
C PRO A 10 12.82 -13.78 3.29
N GLU A 11 13.15 -12.64 2.69
CA GLU A 11 13.24 -11.37 3.37
C GLU A 11 11.82 -10.90 3.74
N ASP A 12 11.73 -10.19 4.85
CA ASP A 12 10.46 -9.56 5.22
C ASP A 12 10.09 -8.53 4.15
N ARG A 13 8.86 -8.57 3.65
CA ARG A 13 8.40 -7.68 2.56
C ARG A 13 7.02 -7.15 2.85
N LEU A 14 6.81 -5.88 2.52
CA LEU A 14 5.49 -5.24 2.47
C LEU A 14 5.29 -4.65 1.07
N VAL A 15 4.22 -5.06 0.40
CA VAL A 15 3.83 -4.58 -0.93
C VAL A 15 2.49 -3.86 -0.82
N LEU A 16 2.42 -2.69 -1.45
CA LEU A 16 1.21 -1.87 -1.55
C LEU A 16 0.83 -1.76 -3.03
N LEU A 17 -0.40 -2.15 -3.37
CA LEU A 17 -0.90 -2.12 -4.74
C LEU A 17 -2.25 -1.39 -4.80
N PRO A 18 -2.48 -0.56 -5.84
CA PRO A 18 -3.78 0.01 -6.08
C PRO A 18 -4.78 -1.06 -6.53
N LYS A 19 -5.93 -1.13 -5.84
CA LYS A 19 -7.03 -2.02 -6.25
C LYS A 19 -8.13 -1.24 -6.95
N ASN A 20 -8.58 -0.14 -6.36
CA ASN A 20 -9.57 0.78 -6.93
C ASN A 20 -9.35 2.18 -6.30
N PRO A 21 -10.02 3.25 -6.78
CA PRO A 21 -9.80 4.61 -6.29
C PRO A 21 -9.96 4.80 -4.76
N GLY A 22 -10.75 3.95 -4.09
CA GLY A 22 -11.01 4.04 -2.65
C GLY A 22 -10.26 3.01 -1.80
N VAL A 23 -9.54 2.06 -2.39
CA VAL A 23 -8.96 0.92 -1.65
C VAL A 23 -7.59 0.56 -2.21
N LEU A 24 -6.62 0.45 -1.30
CA LEU A 24 -5.32 -0.16 -1.57
C LEU A 24 -5.27 -1.57 -1.00
N PHE A 25 -4.65 -2.47 -1.76
CA PHE A 25 -4.32 -3.82 -1.33
C PHE A 25 -2.92 -3.83 -0.73
N LEU A 26 -2.79 -4.55 0.39
CA LEU A 26 -1.51 -4.81 1.03
C LEU A 26 -1.25 -6.30 1.05
N PHE A 27 0.00 -6.66 0.78
CA PHE A 27 0.52 -8.01 0.97
C PHE A 27 1.79 -7.92 1.80
N TRP A 28 1.92 -8.79 2.80
CA TRP A 28 3.14 -8.90 3.57
C TRP A 28 3.58 -10.34 3.71
N GLN A 29 4.89 -10.48 3.84
CA GLN A 29 5.55 -11.74 4.09
C GLN A 29 6.61 -11.51 5.16
N PHE A 30 6.73 -12.48 6.06
CA PHE A 30 7.77 -12.51 7.07
C PHE A 30 8.75 -13.64 6.77
N SER A 31 10.01 -13.38 7.09
CA SER A 31 11.07 -14.35 7.24
C SER A 31 10.69 -15.41 8.28
N ALA A 32 11.31 -16.59 8.17
CA ALA A 32 11.05 -17.69 9.10
C ALA A 32 11.32 -17.30 10.56
N SER A 33 12.39 -16.54 10.82
CA SER A 33 12.74 -16.07 12.17
C SER A 33 11.68 -15.13 12.74
N ARG A 34 11.14 -14.22 11.93
CA ARG A 34 10.12 -13.27 12.37
C ARG A 34 8.76 -13.94 12.54
N ALA A 35 8.40 -14.87 11.65
CA ALA A 35 7.22 -15.72 11.82
C ALA A 35 7.31 -16.56 13.12
N GLU A 36 8.49 -17.07 13.45
CA GLU A 36 8.72 -17.80 14.70
C GLU A 36 8.55 -16.89 15.92
N ALA A 37 9.00 -15.63 15.85
CA ALA A 37 8.78 -14.67 16.93
C ALA A 37 7.28 -14.40 17.21
N PHE A 38 6.43 -14.39 16.18
CA PHE A 38 4.97 -14.33 16.34
C PHE A 38 4.43 -15.62 16.98
N ARG A 39 4.87 -16.79 16.53
CA ARG A 39 4.40 -18.09 17.08
C ARG A 39 4.84 -18.31 18.53
N ALA A 40 6.06 -17.91 18.86
CA ALA A 40 6.62 -17.96 20.21
C ALA A 40 6.03 -16.88 21.15
N SER A 41 5.06 -16.07 20.67
CA SER A 41 4.44 -14.99 21.43
C SER A 41 5.41 -13.90 21.93
N ALA A 42 6.59 -13.79 21.29
CA ALA A 42 7.50 -12.66 21.51
C ALA A 42 6.96 -11.38 20.83
N LEU A 43 6.09 -11.54 19.84
CA LEU A 43 5.31 -10.49 19.19
C LEU A 43 3.82 -10.78 19.37
N GLY A 44 3.00 -9.73 19.40
CA GLY A 44 1.56 -9.85 19.48
C GLY A 44 0.97 -10.56 18.25
N ALA A 45 -0.15 -11.26 18.44
CA ALA A 45 -0.82 -12.02 17.37
C ALA A 45 -1.45 -11.14 16.26
N GLU A 46 -1.46 -9.82 16.45
CA GLU A 46 -1.96 -8.85 15.47
C GLU A 46 -0.84 -7.95 14.97
N VAL A 47 -0.98 -7.54 13.72
CA VAL A 47 -0.22 -6.46 13.10
C VAL A 47 -1.12 -5.26 12.85
N GLU A 48 -0.57 -4.06 12.92
CA GLU A 48 -1.26 -2.84 12.53
C GLU A 48 -0.69 -2.32 11.22
N LEU A 49 -1.54 -2.27 10.20
CA LEU A 49 -1.24 -1.66 8.92
C LEU A 49 -1.62 -0.17 9.02
N ARG A 50 -0.67 0.72 8.75
CA ARG A 50 -0.90 2.17 8.73
C ARG A 50 -0.60 2.71 7.34
N LEU A 51 -1.52 3.49 6.80
CA LEU A 51 -1.35 4.21 5.54
C LEU A 51 -0.92 5.64 5.82
N PHE A 52 0.04 6.13 5.04
CA PHE A 52 0.53 7.51 5.13
C PHE A 52 0.50 8.14 3.75
N TYR A 53 0.22 9.45 3.70
CA TYR A 53 0.47 10.24 2.50
C TYR A 53 1.97 10.29 2.24
N SER A 54 2.39 10.10 0.98
CA SER A 54 3.82 10.10 0.65
C SER A 54 4.48 11.47 0.79
N GLU A 55 3.72 12.55 0.64
CA GLU A 55 4.21 13.94 0.61
C GLU A 55 4.57 14.47 2.00
N ASP A 56 3.65 14.38 2.95
CA ASP A 56 3.79 14.95 4.30
C ASP A 56 3.96 13.89 5.39
N LYS A 57 3.91 12.61 5.03
CA LYS A 57 3.96 11.46 5.95
C LYS A 57 2.86 11.49 7.03
N ALA A 58 1.79 12.26 6.82
CA ALA A 58 0.63 12.24 7.71
C ALA A 58 -0.10 10.90 7.59
N GLN A 59 -0.55 10.36 8.72
CA GLN A 59 -1.29 9.11 8.74
C GLN A 59 -2.68 9.32 8.14
N ALA A 60 -2.97 8.58 7.07
CA ALA A 60 -4.22 8.62 6.33
C ALA A 60 -5.27 7.66 6.92
N SER A 61 -4.87 6.43 7.25
CA SER A 61 -5.76 5.40 7.83
C SER A 61 -4.94 4.33 8.53
N SER A 62 -5.58 3.52 9.39
CA SER A 62 -4.95 2.31 9.93
C SER A 62 -5.96 1.18 10.12
N ARG A 63 -5.45 -0.05 10.18
CA ARG A 63 -6.24 -1.27 10.36
C ARG A 63 -5.42 -2.36 11.02
N ARG A 64 -6.00 -3.05 11.99
CA ARG A 64 -5.43 -4.28 12.56
C ARG A 64 -5.82 -5.51 11.76
N ALA A 65 -4.90 -6.47 11.69
CA ALA A 65 -5.10 -7.76 11.04
C ALA A 65 -4.30 -8.84 11.78
N ALA A 66 -4.72 -10.10 11.66
CA ALA A 66 -3.90 -11.22 12.11
C ALA A 66 -2.57 -11.25 11.34
N TRP A 67 -1.46 -11.52 12.03
CA TRP A 67 -0.13 -11.48 11.42
C TRP A 67 0.04 -12.47 10.25
N ASP A 68 -0.72 -13.57 10.28
CA ASP A 68 -0.73 -14.67 9.33
C ASP A 68 -1.82 -14.55 8.24
N SER A 69 -2.54 -13.41 8.16
CA SER A 69 -3.46 -13.20 7.04
C SER A 69 -2.72 -12.92 5.73
N PHE A 70 -1.46 -12.47 5.82
CA PHE A 70 -0.54 -12.10 4.72
C PHE A 70 -1.07 -11.06 3.73
N LYS A 71 -2.28 -10.56 3.97
CA LYS A 71 -2.97 -9.62 3.11
C LYS A 71 -3.97 -8.77 3.87
N GLY A 72 -4.19 -7.57 3.37
CA GLY A 72 -5.10 -6.59 3.95
C GLY A 72 -5.59 -5.59 2.92
N TYR A 73 -6.59 -4.83 3.32
CA TYR A 73 -7.14 -3.73 2.54
C TYR A 73 -7.24 -2.50 3.44
N LEU A 74 -6.73 -1.37 2.94
CA LEU A 74 -6.84 -0.07 3.58
C LEU A 74 -7.67 0.85 2.69
N GLU A 75 -8.54 1.61 3.33
CA GLU A 75 -9.31 2.65 2.68
C GLU A 75 -8.44 3.87 2.42
N VAL A 76 -8.69 4.49 1.27
CA VAL A 76 -8.00 5.68 0.81
C VAL A 76 -8.89 6.90 1.06
N PRO A 77 -8.49 7.83 1.94
CA PRO A 77 -9.29 9.03 2.20
C PRO A 77 -9.33 10.02 1.04
N ALA A 78 -8.30 10.06 0.19
CA ALA A 78 -8.24 10.95 -0.97
C ALA A 78 -7.70 10.25 -2.24
N GLN A 79 -8.48 10.24 -3.31
CA GLN A 79 -8.13 9.57 -4.56
C GLN A 79 -7.06 10.36 -5.34
N GLY A 80 -6.36 9.70 -6.26
CA GLY A 80 -5.34 10.35 -7.10
C GLY A 80 -4.07 10.80 -6.36
N ARG A 81 -3.88 10.39 -5.10
CA ARG A 81 -2.70 10.69 -4.29
C ARG A 81 -1.78 9.48 -4.16
N THR A 82 -0.51 9.75 -3.83
CA THR A 82 0.48 8.71 -3.56
C THR A 82 0.55 8.41 -2.07
N TYR A 83 0.55 7.12 -1.74
CA TYR A 83 0.59 6.63 -0.37
C TYR A 83 1.75 5.66 -0.15
N THR A 84 2.18 5.56 1.10
CA THR A 84 3.08 4.51 1.60
C THR A 84 2.39 3.79 2.74
N ALA A 85 2.59 2.47 2.84
CA ALA A 85 2.09 1.69 3.97
C ALA A 85 3.24 1.29 4.88
N ALA A 86 2.99 1.26 6.18
CA ALA A 86 3.89 0.64 7.14
C ALA A 86 3.13 -0.39 7.97
N LEU A 87 3.82 -1.49 8.27
CA LEU A 87 3.32 -2.57 9.12
C LEU A 87 4.00 -2.46 10.48
N TYR A 88 3.19 -2.43 11.53
CA TYR A 88 3.62 -2.42 12.91
C TYR A 88 3.28 -3.76 13.58
N ALA A 89 4.15 -4.21 14.48
CA ALA A 89 3.90 -5.36 15.34
C ALA A 89 3.96 -4.91 16.80
N LEU A 90 3.14 -5.52 17.66
CA LEU A 90 3.16 -5.24 19.09
C LEU A 90 4.31 -6.02 19.74
N ARG A 91 5.22 -5.33 20.42
CA ARG A 91 6.33 -5.93 21.19
C ARG A 91 6.39 -5.26 22.54
N ASN A 92 6.32 -6.05 23.63
CA ASN A 92 6.35 -5.54 25.01
C ASN A 92 5.31 -4.44 25.30
N GLY A 93 4.14 -4.49 24.66
CA GLY A 93 3.08 -3.49 24.83
C GLY A 93 3.22 -2.23 23.96
N GLU A 94 4.28 -2.12 23.16
CA GLU A 94 4.51 -0.99 22.25
C GLU A 94 4.42 -1.42 20.78
N TRP A 95 3.85 -0.56 19.94
CA TRP A 95 3.76 -0.79 18.50
C TRP A 95 5.05 -0.36 17.82
N GLU A 96 5.77 -1.32 17.23
CA GLU A 96 7.03 -1.07 16.55
C GLU A 96 6.88 -1.23 15.03
N LYS A 97 7.45 -0.29 14.27
CA LYS A 97 7.46 -0.34 12.80
C LYS A 97 8.40 -1.45 12.33
N PHE A 98 7.86 -2.39 11.58
CA PHE A 98 8.61 -3.56 11.10
C PHE A 98 8.93 -3.51 9.61
N LEU A 99 7.98 -3.03 8.81
CA LEU A 99 8.10 -2.97 7.36
C LEU A 99 7.48 -1.69 6.84
N GLU A 100 7.98 -1.25 5.70
CA GLU A 100 7.44 -0.12 4.95
C GLU A 100 7.40 -0.51 3.47
N SER A 101 6.33 -0.12 2.77
CA SER A 101 6.18 -0.40 1.35
C SER A 101 6.84 0.68 0.51
N ASN A 102 7.12 0.36 -0.74
CA ASN A 102 7.31 1.39 -1.75
C ASN A 102 6.03 2.25 -1.91
N PRO A 103 6.15 3.50 -2.38
CA PRO A 103 5.00 4.34 -2.65
C PRO A 103 4.11 3.75 -3.76
N ALA A 104 2.79 3.91 -3.62
CA ALA A 104 1.81 3.54 -4.63
C ALA A 104 0.79 4.67 -4.82
N ALA A 105 0.46 4.97 -6.09
CA ALA A 105 -0.57 5.95 -6.41
C ALA A 105 -1.97 5.32 -6.35
N SER A 106 -2.88 5.92 -5.58
CA SER A 106 -4.29 5.57 -5.68
C SER A 106 -4.85 6.07 -7.01
N PRO A 107 -5.58 5.25 -7.78
CA PRO A 107 -6.22 5.70 -9.02
C PRO A 107 -7.17 6.87 -8.75
N ALA A 108 -7.29 7.79 -9.72
CA ALA A 108 -8.37 8.77 -9.70
C ALA A 108 -9.69 8.10 -10.12
N SER A 109 -10.83 8.48 -9.53
CA SER A 109 -12.13 8.10 -10.09
C SER A 109 -12.31 8.72 -11.47
N ALA A 110 -12.89 7.95 -12.40
CA ALA A 110 -13.05 8.32 -13.80
C ALA A 110 -13.91 9.58 -14.03
N GLY A 111 -14.59 10.11 -13.01
CA GLY A 111 -15.34 11.37 -13.10
C GLY A 111 -14.49 12.65 -13.05
N ALA A 112 -13.21 12.59 -12.66
CA ALA A 112 -12.34 13.77 -12.61
C ALA A 112 -11.60 14.06 -13.94
N ALA A 113 -11.66 13.13 -14.90
CA ALA A 113 -11.05 13.29 -16.22
C ALA A 113 -11.98 13.95 -17.24
N GLU A 114 -13.30 13.86 -17.04
CA GLU A 114 -14.28 14.45 -17.97
C GLU A 114 -14.29 15.99 -17.92
N GLU A 115 -14.02 16.62 -16.78
CA GLU A 115 -13.93 18.09 -16.70
C GLU A 115 -12.70 18.67 -17.43
N ARG A 116 -11.62 17.89 -17.61
CA ARG A 116 -10.45 18.34 -18.39
C ARG A 116 -10.58 18.09 -19.89
N ALA A 117 -11.44 17.17 -20.32
CA ALA A 117 -11.67 16.89 -21.73
C ALA A 117 -12.57 17.95 -22.40
N TYR A 118 -13.39 18.67 -21.63
CA TYR A 118 -14.31 19.66 -22.17
C TYR A 118 -13.67 21.03 -22.49
N ALA A 119 -12.43 21.27 -22.06
CA ALA A 119 -11.71 22.52 -22.35
C ALA A 119 -11.00 22.52 -23.73
N SER A 120 -11.01 21.41 -24.48
CA SER A 120 -10.19 21.23 -25.69
C SER A 120 -10.99 21.13 -27.00
N LEU A 121 -12.30 21.43 -26.99
CA LEU A 121 -13.15 21.36 -28.20
C LEU A 121 -13.41 22.71 -28.90
N GLU A 122 -12.88 23.84 -28.41
CA GLU A 122 -13.15 25.16 -29.02
C GLU A 122 -12.20 25.57 -30.17
N PHE A 123 -11.31 24.69 -30.66
CA PHE A 123 -10.27 25.07 -31.64
C PHE A 123 -10.50 24.65 -33.09
N HIS A 124 -11.74 24.51 -33.58
CA HIS A 124 -11.99 24.33 -35.01
C HIS A 124 -13.15 25.19 -35.53
N LYS A 125 -12.93 26.51 -35.63
CA LYS A 125 -13.63 27.32 -36.64
C LYS A 125 -12.89 28.63 -36.92
N ARG A 126 -12.07 28.64 -37.98
CA ARG A 126 -11.97 29.71 -39.01
C ARG A 126 -10.64 29.63 -39.77
N ALA A 127 -10.70 29.17 -41.02
CA ALA A 127 -9.97 29.75 -42.15
C ALA A 127 -10.44 29.04 -43.44
N GLN A 128 -11.60 29.45 -43.95
CA GLN A 128 -11.86 29.41 -45.39
C GLN A 128 -11.75 30.85 -45.87
N VAL A 129 -10.73 31.14 -46.68
CA VAL A 129 -10.78 32.05 -47.83
C VAL A 129 -9.91 31.44 -48.91
#